data_AF-A0A7Y3R137-F1
#
_entry.id   AF-A0A7Y3R137-F1
#
_cell.length_a   1.000
_cell.length_b   1.000
_cell.length_c   1.000
_cell.angle_alpha   90.00
_cell.angle_beta   90.00
_cell.angle_gamma   90.00
#
_symmetry.space_group_name_H-M   'P 1'
#
loop_
_entity.id
_entity.type
_entity.pdbx_description
1 polymer ?
#
loop_
_entity_poly.entity_id
_entity_poly.type
_entity_poly.pdbx_seq_one_letter_code
_entity_poly.pdbx_strand_id
1 'polypeptide(L)'
;MPSERLTKHRLVQITITLTILLVAFIWRTITHDDVVTLDCVIQPKCSLIVNEKVLTITRKENDEVGYSLYYPIEEPWTITPKENVIKQERNRWLVSEATSEIYIVELGIKIRLLSSKSG
;
A
#
# COMPACT_ATOMS: atom_id res chain seq x y z
N MET A 1 28.15 -1.35 41.80
CA MET A 1 27.62 0.03 41.97
C MET A 1 26.51 -0.05 43.01
N PRO A 2 26.49 0.80 44.05
CA PRO A 2 25.53 0.69 45.15
C PRO A 2 24.10 0.76 44.60
N SER A 3 23.28 -0.23 44.94
CA SER A 3 21.85 -0.24 44.60
C SER A 3 21.14 0.78 45.48
N GLU A 4 20.89 1.98 44.95
CA GLU A 4 20.08 2.98 45.63
C GLU A 4 18.70 2.41 45.98
N ARG A 5 18.26 2.61 47.22
CA ARG A 5 16.95 2.15 47.67
C ARG A 5 15.89 2.90 46.86
N LEU A 6 15.21 2.20 45.96
CA LEU A 6 14.12 2.75 45.16
C LEU A 6 13.01 3.24 46.11
N THR A 7 12.94 4.56 46.31
CA THR A 7 11.82 5.16 47.04
C THR A 7 10.55 4.91 46.24
N LYS A 8 9.46 4.50 46.91
CA LYS A 8 8.18 4.14 46.26
C LYS A 8 7.72 5.18 45.24
N HIS A 9 7.99 6.46 45.52
CA HIS A 9 7.73 7.59 44.63
C HIS A 9 8.46 7.51 43.28
N ARG A 10 9.77 7.19 43.27
CA ARG A 10 10.56 7.08 42.02
C ARG A 10 10.12 5.88 41.19
N LEU A 11 9.70 4.79 41.82
CA LEU A 11 9.20 3.61 41.13
C LEU A 11 7.91 3.96 40.36
N VAL A 12 6.94 4.60 41.02
CA VAL A 12 5.68 5.04 40.39
C VAL A 12 5.93 5.95 39.18
N GLN A 13 6.87 6.90 39.31
CA GLN A 13 7.23 7.80 38.21
C GLN A 13 7.77 7.05 36.98
N ILE A 14 8.62 6.05 37.19
CA ILE A 14 9.15 5.22 36.10
C ILE A 14 8.04 4.38 35.49
N THR A 15 7.13 3.80 36.28
CA THR A 15 6.04 2.98 35.75
C THR A 15 5.09 3.80 34.88
N ILE A 16 4.74 5.03 35.30
CA ILE A 16 3.86 5.93 34.53
C ILE A 16 4.52 6.33 33.20
N THR A 17 5.80 6.67 33.23
CA THR A 17 6.51 7.03 31.99
C THR A 17 6.65 5.84 31.06
N LEU A 18 6.92 4.65 31.59
CA LEU A 18 6.97 3.41 30.82
C LEU A 18 5.62 3.08 30.18
N THR A 19 4.51 3.20 30.91
CA THR A 19 3.18 2.89 30.36
C THR A 19 2.78 3.85 29.25
N ILE A 20 3.05 5.16 29.40
CA ILE A 20 2.79 6.15 28.34
C ILE A 20 3.57 5.79 27.08
N LEU A 21 4.86 5.46 27.22
CA LEU A 21 5.71 5.08 26.08
C LEU A 21 5.20 3.81 25.39
N LEU A 22 4.78 2.79 26.16
CA LEU A 22 4.22 1.57 25.60
C LEU A 22 2.93 1.83 24.83
N VAL A 23 2.01 2.63 25.37
CA VAL A 23 0.75 2.98 24.69
C VAL A 23 1.03 3.74 23.40
N ALA A 24 1.91 4.74 23.42
CA ALA A 24 2.27 5.49 22.22
C ALA A 24 2.93 4.60 21.16
N PHE A 25 3.80 3.68 21.60
CA PHE A 25 4.48 2.74 20.72
C PHE A 25 3.50 1.75 20.08
N ILE A 26 2.63 1.12 20.88
CA ILE A 26 1.61 0.19 20.39
C ILE A 26 0.65 0.91 19.43
N TRP A 27 0.24 2.14 19.75
CA TRP A 27 -0.60 2.94 18.85
C TRP A 27 0.08 3.18 17.50
N ARG A 28 1.38 3.51 17.52
CA ARG A 28 2.17 3.67 16.29
C ARG A 28 2.33 2.35 15.54
N THR A 29 2.51 1.22 16.22
CA THR A 29 2.64 -0.09 15.59
C THR A 29 1.32 -0.53 14.93
N ILE A 30 0.18 -0.34 15.59
CA ILE A 30 -1.13 -0.70 15.02
C ILE A 30 -1.52 0.24 13.87
N THR A 31 -1.18 1.52 13.98
CA THR A 31 -1.48 2.50 12.91
C THR A 31 -0.53 2.36 11.71
N HIS A 32 0.59 1.67 11.86
CA HIS A 32 1.43 1.31 10.72
C HIS A 32 0.77 0.12 10.03
N ASP A 33 -0.17 0.40 9.13
CA ASP A 33 -0.58 -0.60 8.15
C ASP A 33 0.68 -1.12 7.46
N ASP A 34 0.97 -2.41 7.60
CA ASP A 34 1.91 -3.15 6.77
C ASP A 34 1.30 -3.25 5.36
N VAL A 35 1.21 -2.10 4.68
CA VAL A 35 0.67 -2.03 3.33
C VAL A 35 1.68 -2.74 2.44
N VAL A 36 1.32 -3.93 1.95
CA VAL A 36 2.21 -4.71 1.07
C VAL A 36 2.45 -3.88 -0.19
N THR A 37 3.66 -3.33 -0.34
CA THR A 37 4.04 -2.53 -1.51
C THR A 37 4.58 -3.43 -2.61
N LEU A 38 3.87 -3.52 -3.73
CA LEU A 38 4.32 -4.20 -4.93
C LEU A 38 4.76 -3.18 -5.97
N ASP A 39 6.04 -3.20 -6.34
CA ASP A 39 6.56 -2.36 -7.41
C ASP A 39 6.32 -3.04 -8.77
N CYS A 40 5.66 -2.33 -9.69
CA CYS A 40 5.36 -2.79 -11.04
C CYS A 40 6.08 -1.95 -12.07
N VAL A 41 7.12 -2.50 -12.71
CA VAL A 41 7.87 -1.84 -13.79
C VAL A 41 7.21 -2.14 -15.12
N ILE A 42 6.74 -1.10 -15.81
CA ILE A 42 5.91 -1.25 -17.01
C ILE A 42 6.80 -1.19 -18.26
N GLN A 43 7.09 -2.36 -18.86
CA GLN A 43 7.72 -2.52 -20.18
C GLN A 43 7.30 -3.84 -20.86
N PRO A 44 6.51 -3.87 -21.95
CA PRO A 44 5.31 -3.08 -22.27
C PRO A 44 4.08 -3.48 -21.44
N LYS A 45 4.20 -4.55 -20.65
CA LYS A 45 3.20 -5.08 -19.72
C LYS A 45 3.90 -5.54 -18.44
N CYS A 46 3.19 -5.52 -17.32
CA CYS A 46 3.66 -5.95 -16.02
C CYS A 46 2.62 -6.91 -15.43
N SER A 47 3.06 -8.10 -15.02
CA SER A 47 2.18 -9.11 -14.41
C SER A 47 2.62 -9.34 -12.97
N LEU A 48 1.75 -9.05 -12.02
CA LEU A 48 1.96 -9.25 -10.60
C LEU A 48 1.03 -10.35 -10.09
N ILE A 49 1.51 -11.17 -9.15
CA ILE A 49 0.67 -12.14 -8.46
C ILE A 49 0.17 -11.47 -7.17
N VAL A 50 -1.14 -11.24 -7.10
CA VAL A 50 -1.82 -10.65 -5.95
C VAL A 50 -2.84 -11.67 -5.47
N ASN A 51 -2.67 -12.19 -4.25
CA ASN A 51 -3.58 -13.18 -3.66
C ASN A 51 -3.81 -14.40 -4.59
N GLU A 52 -2.72 -15.04 -5.04
CA GLU A 52 -2.72 -16.20 -5.96
C GLU A 52 -3.29 -15.94 -7.37
N LYS A 53 -3.64 -14.69 -7.69
CA LYS A 53 -4.23 -14.29 -8.97
C LYS A 53 -3.29 -13.35 -9.72
N VAL A 54 -3.25 -13.47 -11.05
CA VAL A 54 -2.36 -12.68 -11.90
C VAL A 54 -3.06 -11.39 -12.32
N LEU A 55 -2.52 -10.26 -11.89
CA LEU A 55 -2.93 -8.92 -12.28
C LEU A 55 -1.99 -8.41 -13.36
N THR A 56 -2.52 -8.09 -14.55
CA THR A 56 -1.72 -7.62 -15.69
C THR A 56 -2.01 -6.16 -15.99
N ILE A 57 -0.97 -5.33 -15.96
CA ILE A 57 -0.99 -3.90 -16.26
C ILE A 57 -0.30 -3.68 -17.60
N THR A 58 -0.99 -3.06 -18.56
CA THR A 58 -0.43 -2.76 -19.89
C THR A 58 -0.58 -1.27 -20.20
N ARG A 59 0.48 -0.65 -20.74
CA ARG A 59 0.43 0.74 -21.22
C ARG A 59 -0.34 0.82 -22.54
N LYS A 60 -1.33 1.71 -22.65
CA LYS A 60 -2.06 1.99 -23.88
C LYS A 60 -1.58 3.33 -24.46
N GLU A 61 -1.16 3.34 -25.72
CA GLU A 61 -0.56 4.51 -26.39
C GLU A 61 -1.50 5.22 -27.39
N ASN A 62 -2.51 4.52 -27.92
CA ASN A 62 -3.19 4.95 -29.16
C ASN A 62 -4.47 5.80 -29.04
N ASP A 63 -5.13 5.91 -27.88
CA ASP A 63 -6.48 6.54 -27.81
C ASP A 63 -6.70 7.33 -26.50
N GLU A 64 -6.26 6.76 -25.39
CA GLU A 64 -6.27 7.38 -24.06
C GLU A 64 -4.97 6.94 -23.38
N VAL A 65 -4.02 7.87 -23.24
CA VAL A 65 -2.71 7.59 -22.64
C VAL A 65 -2.92 7.20 -21.17
N GLY A 66 -2.63 5.95 -20.85
CA GLY A 66 -2.91 5.40 -19.53
C GLY A 66 -2.54 3.93 -19.38
N TYR A 67 -2.80 3.43 -18.18
CA TYR A 67 -2.61 2.04 -17.79
C TYR A 67 -3.94 1.30 -17.83
N SER A 68 -3.97 0.20 -18.60
CA SER A 68 -5.07 -0.75 -18.59
C SER A 68 -4.76 -1.88 -17.62
N LEU A 69 -5.60 -2.05 -16.61
CA LEU A 69 -5.53 -3.15 -15.65
C LEU A 69 -6.49 -4.25 -16.08
N TYR A 70 -5.98 -5.48 -16.16
CA TYR A 70 -6.77 -6.69 -16.37
C TYR A 70 -6.54 -7.64 -15.19
N TYR A 71 -7.62 -8.08 -14.56
CA TYR A 71 -7.61 -9.04 -13.45
C TYR A 71 -8.68 -10.12 -13.67
N PRO A 72 -8.67 -11.26 -12.95
CA PRO A 72 -9.72 -12.26 -13.05
C PRO A 72 -10.99 -11.83 -12.25
N ILE A 73 -12.15 -11.94 -12.92
CA ILE A 73 -13.49 -11.40 -12.56
C ILE A 73 -14.09 -11.96 -11.25
N GLU A 74 -13.48 -12.97 -10.64
CA GLU A 74 -14.16 -13.81 -9.65
C GLU A 74 -14.28 -13.20 -8.23
N GLU A 75 -13.70 -12.02 -7.95
CA GLU A 75 -13.86 -11.34 -6.66
C GLU A 75 -14.17 -9.83 -6.81
N PRO A 76 -14.97 -9.24 -5.89
CA PRO A 76 -15.38 -7.84 -5.94
C PRO A 76 -14.29 -6.87 -5.48
N TRP A 77 -13.06 -7.00 -5.99
CA TRP A 77 -11.99 -6.09 -5.58
C TRP A 77 -12.31 -4.65 -6.00
N THR A 78 -12.43 -3.78 -5.01
CA THR A 78 -12.57 -2.34 -5.24
C THR A 78 -11.18 -1.72 -5.34
N ILE A 79 -10.76 -1.44 -6.58
CA ILE A 79 -9.51 -0.74 -6.85
C ILE A 79 -9.76 0.76 -6.63
N THR A 80 -9.01 1.39 -5.71
CA THR A 80 -9.06 2.85 -5.54
C THR A 80 -7.73 3.43 -6.02
N PRO A 81 -7.63 3.89 -7.28
CA PRO A 81 -6.48 4.66 -7.67
C PRO A 81 -6.50 5.98 -6.91
N LYS A 82 -5.32 6.43 -6.49
CA LYS A 82 -5.15 7.71 -5.78
C LYS A 82 -5.49 8.92 -6.67
N GLU A 83 -5.53 8.72 -7.99
CA GLU A 83 -5.74 9.73 -9.01
C GLU A 83 -6.81 9.29 -10.03
N ASN A 84 -7.22 10.23 -10.91
CA ASN A 84 -8.37 10.14 -11.80
C ASN A 84 -8.46 8.81 -12.58
N VAL A 85 -9.49 8.02 -12.27
CA VAL A 85 -9.97 6.92 -13.11
C VAL A 85 -10.50 7.52 -14.41
N ILE A 86 -9.97 7.10 -15.55
CA ILE A 86 -10.45 7.56 -16.84
C ILE A 86 -11.71 6.76 -17.22
N LYS A 87 -11.67 5.43 -17.07
CA LYS A 87 -12.83 4.54 -17.31
C LYS A 87 -12.79 3.30 -16.43
N GLN A 88 -13.96 2.85 -15.97
CA GLN A 88 -14.15 1.62 -15.21
C GLN A 88 -15.12 0.70 -15.97
N GLU A 89 -14.63 -0.46 -16.41
CA GLU A 89 -15.43 -1.55 -16.97
C GLU A 89 -15.40 -2.76 -16.05
N ARG A 90 -16.31 -3.74 -16.27
CA ARG A 90 -16.45 -4.94 -15.43
C ARG A 90 -15.16 -5.72 -15.17
N ASN A 91 -14.20 -5.68 -16.09
CA ASN A 91 -12.92 -6.39 -15.94
C ASN A 91 -11.70 -5.60 -16.43
N ARG A 92 -11.87 -4.28 -16.59
CA ARG A 92 -10.83 -3.42 -17.11
C ARG A 92 -10.94 -2.07 -16.43
N TRP A 93 -9.83 -1.64 -15.86
CA TRP A 93 -9.71 -0.27 -15.37
C TRP A 93 -8.74 0.46 -16.27
N LEU A 94 -9.15 1.62 -16.76
CA LEU A 94 -8.28 2.55 -17.46
C LEU A 94 -7.94 3.68 -16.49
N VAL A 95 -6.68 3.74 -16.13
CA VAL A 95 -6.15 4.71 -15.17
C VAL A 95 -5.17 5.62 -15.90
N SER A 96 -5.14 6.90 -15.53
CA SER A 96 -4.24 7.88 -16.15
C SER A 96 -2.76 7.48 -15.98
N GLU A 97 -1.91 7.86 -16.94
CA GLU A 97 -0.45 7.66 -16.83
C GLU A 97 0.16 8.45 -15.65
N ALA A 98 -0.51 9.51 -15.19
CA ALA A 98 -0.12 10.25 -14.00
C ALA A 98 -0.15 9.39 -12.72
N THR A 99 -0.99 8.35 -12.71
CA THR A 99 -1.21 7.55 -11.51
C THR A 99 0.03 6.72 -11.19
N SER A 100 0.66 7.08 -10.09
CA SER A 100 1.86 6.42 -9.59
C SER A 100 1.55 5.33 -8.54
N GLU A 101 0.37 5.37 -7.94
CA GLU A 101 -0.01 4.50 -6.82
C GLU A 101 -1.47 4.03 -6.94
N ILE A 102 -1.67 2.72 -6.78
CA ILE A 102 -2.98 2.06 -6.77
C ILE A 102 -3.15 1.32 -5.44
N TYR A 103 -4.31 1.44 -4.82
CA TYR A 103 -4.65 0.73 -3.58
C TYR A 103 -5.73 -0.31 -3.84
N ILE A 104 -5.53 -1.51 -3.29
CA ILE A 104 -6.56 -2.55 -3.20
C ILE A 104 -7.04 -2.57 -1.75
N VAL A 105 -8.20 -1.94 -1.51
CA VAL A 105 -8.71 -1.66 -0.16
C VAL A 105 -8.96 -2.94 0.64
N GLU A 106 -9.51 -3.97 0.01
CA GLU A 106 -9.85 -5.24 0.67
C GLU A 106 -8.61 -6.06 1.09
N LEU A 107 -7.48 -5.87 0.39
CA LEU A 107 -6.26 -6.63 0.63
C LEU A 107 -5.18 -5.82 1.36
N GLY A 108 -5.38 -4.51 1.56
CA GLY A 108 -4.35 -3.62 2.12
C GLY A 108 -3.09 -3.57 1.25
N ILE A 109 -3.21 -3.77 -0.07
CA ILE A 109 -2.07 -3.85 -0.98
C ILE A 109 -1.91 -2.51 -1.70
N LYS A 110 -0.69 -2.00 -1.73
CA LYS A 110 -0.33 -0.81 -2.49
C LYS A 110 0.55 -1.20 -3.67
N ILE A 111 0.08 -0.92 -4.88
CA ILE A 111 0.85 -1.16 -6.09
C ILE A 111 1.45 0.17 -6.52
N ARG A 112 2.79 0.23 -6.61
CA ARG A 112 3.50 1.38 -7.16
C ARG A 112 3.77 1.13 -8.64
N LEU A 113 3.31 2.04 -9.48
CA LEU A 113 3.53 1.99 -10.92
C LEU A 113 4.82 2.73 -11.26
N LEU A 114 5.82 1.99 -11.74
CA LEU A 114 7.09 2.54 -12.19
C LEU A 114 7.08 2.59 -13.72
N SER A 115 6.89 3.80 -14.25
CA SER A 115 7.07 4.06 -15.68
C SER A 115 8.56 3.96 -15.99
N SER A 116 8.96 2.91 -16.71
CA SER A 116 10.34 2.83 -17.16
C SER A 116 10.54 3.85 -18.28
N LYS A 117 11.22 4.95 -17.95
CA LYS A 117 11.73 5.90 -18.93
C LYS A 117 12.93 5.20 -19.59
N SER A 118 12.70 4.53 -20.71
CA SER A 118 13.78 4.04 -21.57
C SER A 118 14.55 5.25 -22.05
N GLY A 119 15.80 5.39 -21.58
CA GLY A 119 16.77 6.33 -22.12
C GLY A 119 17.23 5.91 -23.51
#